data_AF-A0A671K211-F1
#
_entry.id   AF-A0A671K211-F1
#
_cell.length_a   1.000
_cell.length_b   1.000
_cell.length_c   1.000
_cell.angle_alpha   90.00
_cell.angle_beta   90.00
_cell.angle_gamma   90.00
#
_symmetry.space_group_name_H-M   'P 1'
#
loop_
_entity.id
_entity.type
_entity.pdbx_description
1 polymer ?
#
loop_
_entity_poly.entity_id
_entity_poly.type
_entity_poly.pdbx_seq_one_letter_code
_entity_poly.pdbx_strand_id
1 'polypeptide(L)'
;MLVSREPTFVYRNPPTFFFTNPRFVLLIRDRRFVLLLDSVLFAEFLSWKEAPSLDRSSAFISRVYREDIGPCLSFTCSELSQSVQCAVENNSLTIEPVAMSSLHTVKALECGGPNKCALSGMSRPCRHRIKLGDKENYYYISPSSRARITAVCNFFTYIRYIQQGLVRQDVQQMFWEVMRLRREMSVAKLGYFLTEER
;
A
#
# COMPACT_ATOMS: atom_id res chain seq x y z
N MET A 1 2.10 -39.12 4.19
CA MET A 1 2.87 -37.88 4.37
C MET A 1 1.98 -36.72 3.96
N LEU A 2 1.30 -36.11 4.94
CA LEU A 2 0.49 -34.91 4.73
C LEU A 2 1.44 -33.71 4.70
N VAL A 3 1.66 -33.14 3.52
CA VAL A 3 2.38 -31.88 3.36
C VAL A 3 1.49 -30.78 3.93
N SER A 4 1.82 -30.34 5.14
CA SER A 4 1.27 -29.13 5.76
C SER A 4 1.59 -27.95 4.83
N ARG A 5 0.58 -27.46 4.10
CA ARG A 5 0.67 -26.18 3.41
C ARG A 5 0.53 -25.09 4.45
N GLU A 6 1.64 -24.44 4.79
CA GLU A 6 1.64 -23.19 5.55
C GLU A 6 0.75 -22.14 4.87
N PRO A 7 0.04 -21.29 5.64
CA PRO A 7 -0.91 -20.35 5.09
C PRO A 7 -0.19 -19.29 4.26
N THR A 8 -0.60 -19.18 2.99
CA THR A 8 -0.27 -18.09 2.08
C THR A 8 -0.70 -16.76 2.71
N PHE A 9 0.28 -15.93 3.08
CA PHE A 9 0.04 -14.57 3.57
C PHE A 9 -0.44 -13.71 2.40
N VAL A 10 -1.75 -13.76 2.12
CA VAL A 10 -2.45 -12.65 1.47
C VAL A 10 -2.20 -11.43 2.35
N TYR A 11 -1.84 -10.28 1.79
CA TYR A 11 -1.69 -9.04 2.55
C TYR A 11 -3.03 -8.69 3.22
N ARG A 12 -3.26 -9.25 4.41
CA ARG A 12 -4.37 -8.97 5.29
C ARG A 12 -3.73 -8.32 6.51
N ASN A 13 -3.56 -7.00 6.46
CA ASN A 13 -3.38 -6.29 7.72
C ASN A 13 -4.63 -6.56 8.55
N PRO A 14 -4.52 -7.20 9.73
CA PRO A 14 -5.69 -7.47 10.54
C PRO A 14 -6.36 -6.14 10.91
N PRO A 15 -7.70 -6.10 11.06
CA PRO A 15 -8.44 -4.88 11.36
C PRO A 15 -7.83 -4.10 12.55
N THR A 16 -7.34 -4.83 13.56
CA THR A 16 -6.70 -4.31 14.78
C THR A 16 -5.48 -3.42 14.53
N PHE A 17 -4.77 -3.59 13.41
CA PHE A 17 -3.57 -2.81 13.08
C PHE A 17 -3.88 -1.35 12.74
N PHE A 18 -5.07 -1.08 12.21
CA PHE A 18 -5.55 0.28 11.93
C PHE A 18 -6.12 0.93 13.21
N PHE A 19 -6.81 0.16 14.05
CA PHE A 19 -7.53 0.68 15.22
C PHE A 19 -6.65 1.09 16.41
N THR A 20 -5.35 0.76 16.40
CA THR A 20 -4.42 1.04 17.51
C THR A 20 -3.11 1.69 17.05
N ASN A 21 -3.04 2.24 15.83
CA ASN A 21 -1.77 2.67 15.25
C ASN A 21 -1.08 3.76 16.11
N PRO A 22 0.04 3.44 16.80
CA PRO A 22 0.71 4.36 17.73
C PRO A 22 1.22 5.62 17.02
N ARG A 23 1.41 5.57 15.69
CA ARG A 23 1.90 6.72 14.90
C ARG A 23 0.87 7.82 14.73
N PHE A 24 -0.42 7.48 14.68
CA PHE A 24 -1.48 8.50 14.70
C PHE A 24 -1.51 9.20 16.06
N VAL A 25 -1.41 8.42 17.14
CA VAL A 25 -1.32 8.92 18.52
C VAL A 25 -0.06 9.80 18.73
N LEU A 26 1.06 9.46 18.10
CA LEU A 26 2.30 10.24 18.16
C LEU A 26 2.24 11.56 17.36
N LEU A 27 1.56 11.58 16.21
CA LEU A 27 1.33 12.82 15.45
C LEU A 27 0.39 13.78 16.18
N ILE A 28 -0.66 13.26 16.84
CA ILE A 28 -1.51 14.04 17.73
C ILE A 28 -0.72 14.60 18.94
N ARG A 29 0.33 13.90 19.38
CA ARG A 29 1.16 14.29 20.53
C ARG A 29 2.35 15.20 20.19
N ASP A 30 2.73 15.36 18.91
CA ASP A 30 3.79 16.30 18.52
C ASP A 30 3.21 17.72 18.49
N ARG A 31 3.51 18.52 19.52
CA ARG A 31 3.00 19.89 19.74
C ARG A 31 3.33 20.89 18.63
N ARG A 32 4.06 20.48 17.58
CA ARG A 32 4.45 21.32 16.44
C ARG A 32 3.49 21.25 15.26
N PHE A 33 2.58 20.27 15.23
CA PHE A 33 1.63 20.11 14.13
C PHE A 33 0.20 20.34 14.63
N VAL A 34 -0.49 21.32 14.05
CA VAL A 34 -1.93 21.53 14.27
C VAL A 34 -2.69 20.72 13.23
N LEU A 35 -3.57 19.83 13.68
CA LEU A 35 -4.47 19.08 12.81
C LEU A 35 -5.72 19.92 12.58
N LEU A 36 -5.75 20.65 11.46
CA LEU A 36 -6.94 21.35 11.00
C LEU A 36 -7.65 20.51 9.94
N LEU A 37 -8.96 20.37 10.11
CA LEU A 37 -9.81 19.67 9.17
C LEU A 37 -10.04 20.56 7.94
N ASP A 38 -9.61 20.09 6.78
CA ASP A 38 -9.96 20.72 5.51
C ASP A 38 -11.43 20.44 5.20
N SER A 39 -12.23 21.49 5.12
CA SER A 39 -13.68 21.39 4.94
C SER A 39 -14.08 20.78 3.60
N VAL A 40 -13.28 21.00 2.55
CA VAL A 40 -13.55 20.45 1.21
C VAL A 40 -13.29 18.95 1.21
N LEU A 41 -12.13 18.51 1.71
CA LEU A 41 -11.79 17.10 1.80
C LEU A 41 -12.75 16.34 2.71
N PHE A 42 -13.18 16.96 3.81
CA PHE A 42 -14.14 16.35 4.72
C PHE A 42 -15.53 16.24 4.09
N ALA A 43 -16.01 17.27 3.40
CA ALA A 43 -17.28 17.20 2.68
C ALA A 43 -17.29 16.14 1.58
N GLU A 44 -16.19 16.04 0.80
CA GLU A 44 -16.01 14.98 -0.20
C GLU A 44 -16.06 13.58 0.45
N PHE A 45 -15.39 13.40 1.60
CA PHE A 45 -15.41 12.15 2.34
C PHE A 45 -16.80 11.81 2.91
N LEU A 46 -17.52 12.80 3.47
CA LEU A 46 -18.87 12.60 3.98
C LEU A 46 -19.83 12.16 2.88
N SER A 47 -19.82 12.85 1.73
CA SER A 47 -20.63 12.48 0.57
C SER A 47 -20.28 11.08 0.05
N TRP A 48 -18.99 10.73 -0.02
CA TRP A 48 -18.57 9.38 -0.39
C TRP A 48 -19.01 8.31 0.62
N LYS A 49 -19.04 8.64 1.92
CA LYS A 49 -19.36 7.70 3.00
C LYS A 49 -20.84 7.28 3.03
N GLU A 50 -21.73 8.05 2.42
CA GLU A 50 -23.15 7.71 2.24
C GLU A 50 -23.34 6.50 1.33
N ALA A 51 -22.55 6.42 0.25
CA ALA A 51 -22.52 5.29 -0.67
C ALA A 51 -21.07 4.89 -1.01
N PRO A 52 -20.36 4.22 -0.07
CA PRO A 52 -18.94 3.93 -0.23
C PRO A 52 -18.68 3.04 -1.43
N SER A 53 -17.79 3.48 -2.31
CA SER A 53 -17.36 2.70 -3.47
C SER A 53 -15.87 2.92 -3.76
N LEU A 54 -15.28 2.00 -4.54
CA LEU A 54 -13.94 2.16 -5.09
C LEU A 54 -13.94 2.81 -6.48
N ASP A 55 -15.12 3.22 -6.96
CA ASP A 55 -15.27 3.81 -8.27
C ASP A 55 -14.65 5.21 -8.32
N ARG A 56 -13.95 5.49 -9.42
CA ARG A 56 -13.23 6.74 -9.66
C ARG A 56 -14.16 7.88 -10.08
N SER A 57 -15.47 7.66 -10.14
CA SER A 57 -16.48 8.70 -10.38
C SER A 57 -16.67 9.65 -9.19
N SER A 58 -16.47 9.17 -7.96
CA SER A 58 -16.62 10.02 -6.77
C SER A 58 -15.47 11.03 -6.66
N ALA A 59 -15.78 12.25 -6.23
CA ALA A 59 -14.79 13.32 -6.06
C ALA A 59 -13.65 12.90 -5.12
N PHE A 60 -14.01 12.27 -4.00
CA PHE A 60 -13.07 11.77 -3.00
C PHE A 60 -12.07 10.76 -3.59
N ILE A 61 -12.55 9.68 -4.22
CA ILE A 61 -11.67 8.64 -4.76
C ILE A 61 -10.85 9.18 -5.93
N SER A 62 -11.48 9.91 -6.86
CA SER A 62 -10.80 10.51 -8.01
C SER A 62 -9.62 11.39 -7.59
N ARG A 63 -9.82 12.21 -6.55
CA ARG A 63 -8.76 13.04 -5.97
C ARG A 63 -7.61 12.21 -5.43
N VAL A 64 -7.89 11.20 -4.60
CA VAL A 64 -6.84 10.34 -4.03
C VAL A 64 -6.07 9.60 -5.13
N TYR A 65 -6.74 9.20 -6.21
CA TYR A 65 -6.07 8.61 -7.37
C TYR A 65 -5.08 9.56 -8.04
N ARG A 66 -5.53 10.78 -8.32
CA ARG A 66 -4.72 11.80 -9.00
C ARG A 66 -3.54 12.25 -8.15
N GLU A 67 -3.77 12.49 -6.86
CA GLU A 67 -2.79 13.13 -5.98
C GLU A 67 -1.85 12.12 -5.32
N ASP A 68 -2.31 10.90 -5.03
CA ASP A 68 -1.58 9.94 -4.19
C ASP A 68 -1.33 8.59 -4.88
N ILE A 69 -2.38 7.85 -5.29
CA ILE A 69 -2.22 6.47 -5.79
C ILE A 69 -1.45 6.42 -7.10
N GLY A 70 -1.82 7.24 -8.08
CA GLY A 70 -1.15 7.30 -9.39
C GLY A 70 0.34 7.62 -9.25
N PRO A 71 0.72 8.71 -8.56
CA PRO A 71 2.11 9.01 -8.26
C PRO A 71 2.81 7.91 -7.45
N CYS A 72 2.14 7.23 -6.52
CA CYS A 72 2.73 6.12 -5.76
C CYS A 72 3.01 4.87 -6.60
N LEU A 73 2.21 4.57 -7.61
CA LEU A 73 2.36 3.37 -8.43
C LEU A 73 3.00 3.63 -9.80
N SER A 74 3.44 4.86 -10.07
CA SER A 74 4.22 5.18 -11.27
C SER A 74 5.69 4.77 -11.11
N PHE A 75 6.09 3.68 -11.76
CA PHE A 75 7.48 3.23 -11.81
C PHE A 75 8.03 3.22 -13.24
N THR A 76 9.34 3.06 -13.36
CA THR A 76 10.08 3.07 -14.63
C THR A 76 9.58 1.98 -15.60
N CYS A 77 9.29 0.78 -15.10
CA CYS A 77 8.64 -0.26 -15.89
C CYS A 77 7.12 -0.02 -15.91
N SER A 78 6.62 0.65 -16.96
CA SER A 78 5.23 1.09 -17.06
C SER A 78 4.22 -0.07 -17.13
N GLU A 79 4.52 -1.12 -17.90
CA GLU A 79 3.65 -2.30 -18.03
C GLU A 79 3.47 -3.03 -16.68
N LEU A 80 4.58 -3.23 -15.96
CA LEU A 80 4.53 -3.84 -14.64
C LEU A 80 3.85 -2.91 -13.62
N SER A 81 4.03 -1.59 -13.73
CA SER A 81 3.33 -0.61 -12.91
C SER A 81 1.81 -0.70 -13.04
N GLN A 82 1.31 -0.79 -14.28
CA GLN A 82 -0.12 -0.97 -14.55
C GLN A 82 -0.63 -2.31 -14.00
N SER A 83 0.15 -3.39 -14.18
CA SER A 83 -0.19 -4.70 -13.64
C SER A 83 -0.26 -4.70 -12.10
N VAL A 84 0.68 -4.01 -11.43
CA VAL A 84 0.67 -3.82 -9.98
C VAL A 84 -0.58 -3.05 -9.55
N GLN A 85 -0.90 -1.94 -10.21
CA GLN A 85 -2.09 -1.15 -9.89
C GLN A 85 -3.37 -1.99 -9.98
N CYS A 86 -3.56 -2.71 -11.09
CA CYS A 86 -4.70 -3.62 -11.25
C CYS A 86 -4.75 -4.69 -10.15
N ALA A 87 -3.60 -5.26 -9.75
CA ALA A 87 -3.55 -6.26 -8.69
C ALA A 87 -3.89 -5.68 -7.30
N VAL A 88 -3.49 -4.43 -7.03
CA VAL A 88 -3.85 -3.74 -5.77
C VAL A 88 -5.34 -3.43 -5.72
N GLU A 89 -5.92 -2.94 -6.82
CA GLU A 89 -7.34 -2.64 -6.95
C GLU A 89 -8.24 -3.88 -6.84
N ASN A 90 -7.76 -5.02 -7.36
CA ASN A 90 -8.45 -6.31 -7.28
C ASN A 90 -8.11 -7.12 -6.01
N ASN A 91 -7.28 -6.57 -5.12
CA ASN A 91 -6.86 -7.24 -3.89
C ASN A 91 -6.18 -8.61 -4.14
N SER A 92 -5.42 -8.73 -5.23
CA SER A 92 -4.76 -9.95 -5.67
C SER A 92 -3.23 -9.85 -5.65
N LEU A 93 -2.67 -8.77 -5.10
CA LEU A 93 -1.23 -8.60 -4.89
C LEU A 93 -0.79 -9.23 -3.56
N THR A 94 0.28 -10.01 -3.58
CA THR A 94 0.96 -10.48 -2.36
C THR A 94 2.41 -9.98 -2.30
N ILE A 95 2.91 -9.76 -1.09
CA ILE A 95 4.29 -9.34 -0.83
C ILE A 95 4.91 -10.37 0.12
N GLU A 96 6.02 -10.97 -0.30
CA GLU A 96 6.71 -12.01 0.45
C GLU A 96 8.15 -11.57 0.77
N PRO A 97 8.65 -11.85 1.98
CA PRO A 97 10.08 -11.74 2.26
C PRO A 97 10.85 -12.84 1.51
N VAL A 98 12.08 -12.54 1.14
CA VAL A 98 13.00 -13.50 0.50
C VAL A 98 14.02 -13.96 1.53
N ALA A 99 14.12 -15.27 1.76
CA ALA A 99 15.14 -15.85 2.63
C ALA A 99 16.54 -15.63 2.03
N MET A 100 17.53 -15.28 2.86
CA MET A 100 18.89 -14.97 2.40
C MET A 100 19.63 -16.15 1.71
N SER A 101 19.18 -17.39 1.93
CA SER A 101 19.78 -18.60 1.37
C SER A 101 19.38 -18.89 -0.09
N SER A 102 18.38 -18.20 -0.65
CA SER A 102 17.84 -18.47 -2.00
C SER A 102 18.26 -17.47 -3.07
N LEU A 103 19.19 -16.55 -2.77
CA LEU A 103 19.68 -15.53 -3.71
C LEU A 103 20.46 -16.08 -4.92
N HIS A 104 20.79 -17.37 -4.96
CA HIS A 104 21.73 -17.94 -5.93
C HIS A 104 21.11 -18.68 -7.14
N THR A 105 19.79 -18.86 -7.23
CA THR A 105 19.26 -19.86 -8.20
C THR A 105 18.02 -19.46 -9.01
N VAL A 106 17.79 -18.16 -9.25
CA VAL A 106 16.68 -17.77 -10.14
C VAL A 106 17.23 -16.98 -11.32
N LYS A 107 17.04 -17.52 -12.53
CA LYS A 107 17.31 -16.84 -13.80
C LYS A 107 16.72 -15.44 -13.71
N ALA A 108 17.58 -14.43 -13.82
CA ALA A 108 17.17 -13.05 -13.95
C ALA A 108 16.28 -12.96 -15.19
N LEU A 109 14.97 -12.85 -14.96
CA LEU A 109 14.09 -12.32 -15.99
C LEU A 109 14.61 -10.91 -16.29
N GLU A 110 14.54 -10.46 -17.54
CA GLU A 110 15.09 -9.16 -17.99
C GLU A 110 14.66 -7.97 -17.11
N CYS A 111 13.59 -8.16 -16.34
CA CYS A 111 12.98 -7.18 -15.47
C CYS A 111 13.29 -7.36 -13.97
N GLY A 112 14.33 -8.06 -13.50
CA GLY A 112 14.74 -7.94 -12.08
C GLY A 112 15.34 -9.18 -11.43
N GLY A 113 16.03 -8.95 -10.31
CA GLY A 113 16.69 -10.00 -9.53
C GLY A 113 16.97 -9.54 -8.09
N PRO A 114 17.64 -10.35 -7.27
CA PRO A 114 17.87 -10.04 -5.86
C PRO A 114 18.60 -8.70 -5.62
N ASN A 115 19.35 -8.21 -6.61
CA ASN A 115 20.09 -6.96 -6.55
C ASN A 115 19.57 -5.86 -7.48
N LYS A 116 18.44 -6.07 -8.17
CA LYS A 116 17.85 -5.10 -9.09
C LYS A 116 16.32 -5.12 -8.98
N CYS A 117 15.76 -3.98 -8.61
CA CYS A 117 14.32 -3.83 -8.45
C CYS A 117 13.61 -3.89 -9.81
N ALA A 118 12.57 -4.71 -9.88
CA ALA A 118 11.81 -4.92 -11.11
C ALA A 118 10.98 -3.73 -11.58
N LEU A 119 10.53 -2.91 -10.63
CA LEU A 119 9.68 -1.76 -10.91
C LEU A 119 10.50 -0.53 -11.30
N SER A 120 11.50 -0.20 -10.48
CA SER A 120 12.32 1.02 -10.64
C SER A 120 13.58 0.81 -11.49
N GLY A 121 13.99 -0.43 -11.72
CA GLY A 121 15.27 -0.75 -12.38
C GLY A 121 16.51 -0.45 -11.54
N MET A 122 16.35 0.09 -10.32
CA MET A 122 17.47 0.48 -9.45
C MET A 122 18.21 -0.74 -8.90
N SER A 123 19.54 -0.68 -8.96
CA SER A 123 20.43 -1.71 -8.43
C SER A 123 20.58 -1.57 -6.90
N ARG A 124 19.76 -2.29 -6.14
CA ARG A 124 19.73 -2.33 -4.67
C ARG A 124 19.31 -3.73 -4.20
N PRO A 125 19.75 -4.17 -3.01
CA PRO A 125 19.31 -5.46 -2.46
C PRO A 125 17.79 -5.45 -2.21
N CYS A 126 17.12 -6.40 -2.83
CA CYS A 126 15.68 -6.59 -2.78
C CYS A 126 15.37 -7.79 -1.87
N ARG A 127 15.04 -7.50 -0.61
CA ARG A 127 14.67 -8.53 0.39
C ARG A 127 13.21 -8.98 0.30
N HIS A 128 12.45 -8.44 -0.66
CA HIS A 128 11.04 -8.74 -0.84
C HIS A 128 10.75 -8.98 -2.32
N ARG A 129 9.75 -9.83 -2.57
CA ARG A 129 9.20 -10.10 -3.89
C ARG A 129 7.69 -9.95 -3.87
N ILE A 130 7.11 -9.64 -5.03
CA ILE A 130 5.66 -9.55 -5.21
C ILE A 130 5.17 -10.59 -6.18
N LYS A 131 3.94 -11.05 -5.96
CA LYS A 131 3.17 -11.89 -6.88
C LYS A 131 1.88 -11.17 -7.24
N LEU A 132 1.50 -11.23 -8.52
CA LEU A 132 0.33 -10.54 -9.06
C LEU A 132 -0.72 -11.58 -9.47
N GLY A 133 -1.77 -11.74 -8.66
CA GLY A 133 -2.80 -12.76 -8.84
C GLY A 133 -2.23 -14.18 -8.78
N ASP A 134 -2.79 -15.05 -9.62
CA ASP A 134 -2.39 -16.47 -9.66
C ASP A 134 -1.19 -16.74 -10.59
N LYS A 135 -0.60 -15.70 -11.19
CA LYS A 135 0.60 -15.85 -12.03
C LYS A 135 1.76 -16.40 -11.19
N GLU A 136 2.46 -17.43 -11.68
CA GLU A 136 3.60 -18.02 -10.96
C GLU A 136 4.86 -17.13 -10.96
N ASN A 137 4.84 -16.00 -11.65
CA ASN A 137 5.97 -15.09 -11.75
C ASN A 137 6.09 -14.21 -10.51
N TYR A 138 7.28 -14.22 -9.91
CA TYR A 138 7.66 -13.33 -8.82
C TYR A 138 8.53 -12.18 -9.31
N TYR A 139 8.33 -10.98 -8.76
CA TYR A 139 9.11 -9.79 -9.08
C TYR A 139 9.81 -9.24 -7.85
N TYR A 140 11.13 -9.13 -7.88
CA TYR A 140 11.92 -8.55 -6.78
C TYR A 140 11.71 -7.04 -6.70
N ILE A 141 11.47 -6.52 -5.50
CA ILE A 141 11.22 -5.09 -5.30
C ILE A 141 12.15 -4.49 -4.24
N SER A 142 12.56 -3.23 -4.48
CA SER A 142 13.37 -2.47 -3.53
C SER A 142 12.52 -2.10 -2.30
N PRO A 143 13.17 -1.77 -1.17
CA PRO A 143 12.48 -1.24 0.00
C PRO A 143 11.62 0.00 -0.31
N SER A 144 12.09 0.88 -1.19
CA SER A 144 11.35 2.06 -1.65
C SER A 144 10.07 1.68 -2.41
N SER A 145 10.19 0.80 -3.41
CA SER A 145 9.04 0.31 -4.16
C SER A 145 8.04 -0.43 -3.28
N ARG A 146 8.53 -1.22 -2.31
CA ARG A 146 7.69 -1.88 -1.29
C ARG A 146 6.90 -0.85 -0.50
N ALA A 147 7.55 0.17 0.05
CA ALA A 147 6.88 1.18 0.88
C ALA A 147 5.76 1.89 0.11
N ARG A 148 5.99 2.24 -1.17
CA ARG A 148 4.99 2.84 -2.05
C ARG A 148 3.78 1.92 -2.27
N ILE A 149 4.01 0.64 -2.61
CA ILE A 149 2.92 -0.34 -2.81
C ILE A 149 2.16 -0.57 -1.51
N THR A 150 2.86 -0.79 -0.40
CA THR A 150 2.28 -1.05 0.92
C THR A 150 1.40 0.12 1.38
N ALA A 151 1.82 1.37 1.18
CA ALA A 151 1.02 2.55 1.53
C ALA A 151 -0.31 2.58 0.75
N VAL A 152 -0.27 2.27 -0.54
CA VAL A 152 -1.48 2.19 -1.38
C VAL A 152 -2.37 1.01 -0.97
N CYS A 153 -1.79 -0.17 -0.74
CA CYS A 153 -2.52 -1.34 -0.24
C CYS A 153 -3.24 -1.02 1.08
N ASN A 154 -2.59 -0.35 2.02
CA ASN A 154 -3.19 0.06 3.29
C ASN A 154 -4.41 0.96 3.10
N PHE A 155 -4.31 1.94 2.20
CA PHE A 155 -5.45 2.79 1.84
C PHE A 155 -6.62 1.95 1.33
N PHE A 156 -6.40 1.12 0.30
CA PHE A 156 -7.48 0.29 -0.25
C PHE A 156 -8.07 -0.68 0.76
N THR A 157 -7.24 -1.31 1.61
CA THR A 157 -7.72 -2.18 2.68
C THR A 157 -8.67 -1.43 3.62
N TYR A 158 -8.29 -0.23 4.06
CA TYR A 158 -9.14 0.57 4.94
C TYR A 158 -10.45 0.99 4.24
N ILE A 159 -10.37 1.46 3.00
CA ILE A 159 -11.56 1.83 2.23
C ILE A 159 -12.53 0.65 2.05
N ARG A 160 -12.01 -0.56 1.76
CA ARG A 160 -12.84 -1.78 1.69
C ARG A 160 -13.50 -2.12 3.03
N TYR A 161 -12.80 -1.91 4.15
CA TYR A 161 -13.38 -2.11 5.48
C TYR A 161 -14.52 -1.12 5.77
N ILE A 162 -14.39 0.13 5.33
CA ILE A 162 -15.49 1.10 5.41
C ILE A 162 -16.68 0.64 4.56
N GLN A 163 -16.43 0.24 3.31
CA GLN A 163 -17.46 -0.23 2.39
C GLN A 163 -18.22 -1.46 2.92
N GLN A 164 -17.51 -2.36 3.60
CA GLN A 164 -18.08 -3.57 4.21
C GLN A 164 -18.76 -3.31 5.56
N GLY A 165 -18.76 -2.08 6.07
CA GLY A 165 -19.32 -1.75 7.38
C GLY A 165 -18.54 -2.32 8.57
N LEU A 166 -17.26 -2.68 8.38
CA LEU A 166 -16.40 -3.25 9.43
C LEU A 166 -15.82 -2.18 10.38
N VAL A 167 -15.87 -0.92 9.99
CA VAL A 167 -15.35 0.21 10.77
C VAL A 167 -16.47 0.79 11.63
N ARG A 168 -16.32 0.74 12.96
CA ARG A 168 -17.31 1.19 13.96
C ARG A 168 -16.97 2.54 14.63
N GLN A 169 -15.93 3.22 14.15
CA GLN A 169 -15.48 4.50 14.68
C GLN A 169 -16.40 5.65 14.26
N ASP A 170 -16.30 6.79 14.95
CA ASP A 170 -17.01 8.00 14.50
C ASP A 170 -16.42 8.53 13.18
N VAL A 171 -17.24 9.30 12.46
CA VAL A 171 -16.91 9.76 11.10
C VAL A 171 -15.64 10.61 11.05
N GLN A 172 -15.36 11.37 12.11
CA GLN A 172 -14.18 12.22 12.19
C GLN A 172 -12.92 11.38 12.40
N GLN A 173 -12.98 10.35 13.24
CA GLN A 173 -11.89 9.36 13.38
C GLN A 173 -11.62 8.64 12.05
N MET A 174 -12.68 8.22 11.35
CA MET A 174 -12.52 7.56 10.04
C MET A 174 -11.84 8.48 9.02
N PHE A 175 -12.26 9.75 8.97
CA PHE A 175 -11.64 10.75 8.10
C PHE A 175 -10.16 10.97 8.43
N TRP A 176 -9.82 11.07 9.71
CA TRP A 176 -8.43 11.26 10.11
C TRP A 176 -7.56 10.05 9.78
N GLU A 177 -8.08 8.84 9.89
CA GLU A 177 -7.36 7.63 9.48
C GLU A 177 -7.13 7.62 7.96
N VAL A 178 -8.13 8.06 7.16
CA VAL A 178 -7.94 8.31 5.73
C VAL A 178 -6.83 9.34 5.48
N MET A 179 -6.83 10.48 6.19
CA MET A 179 -5.78 11.51 6.04
C MET A 179 -4.39 10.98 6.42
N ARG A 180 -4.32 10.13 7.46
CA ARG A 180 -3.08 9.45 7.84
C ARG A 180 -2.56 8.55 6.72
N LEU A 181 -3.43 7.77 6.09
CA LEU A 181 -3.08 6.87 4.97
C LEU A 181 -2.68 7.66 3.71
N ARG A 182 -3.38 8.75 3.40
CA ARG A 182 -2.98 9.68 2.32
C ARG A 182 -1.61 10.30 2.59
N ARG A 183 -1.31 10.67 3.84
CA ARG A 183 0.01 11.16 4.24
C ARG A 183 1.10 10.09 4.01
N GLU A 184 0.85 8.83 4.36
CA GLU A 184 1.79 7.72 4.11
C GLU A 184 2.10 7.57 2.61
N MET A 185 1.08 7.65 1.75
CA MET A 185 1.29 7.68 0.29
C MET A 185 2.06 8.92 -0.15
N SER A 186 1.69 10.10 0.36
CA SER A 186 2.32 11.36 0.00
C SER A 186 3.81 11.46 0.36
N VAL A 187 4.24 10.84 1.46
CA VAL A 187 5.67 10.75 1.78
C VAL A 187 6.38 9.67 0.96
N ALA A 188 5.72 8.53 0.71
CA ALA A 188 6.29 7.43 -0.06
C ALA A 188 6.53 7.78 -1.52
N LYS A 189 5.62 8.53 -2.18
CA LYS A 189 5.80 8.98 -3.58
C LYS A 189 7.02 9.89 -3.76
N LEU A 190 7.42 10.62 -2.71
CA LEU A 190 8.61 11.47 -2.69
C LEU A 190 9.89 10.69 -2.33
N GLY A 191 9.78 9.38 -2.06
CA GLY A 191 10.92 8.54 -1.72
C GLY A 191 11.27 8.49 -0.22
N TYR A 192 10.43 9.05 0.66
CA TYR A 192 10.62 8.90 2.10
C TYR A 192 9.98 7.61 2.59
N PHE A 193 10.81 6.67 3.03
CA PHE A 193 10.38 5.40 3.62
C PHE A 193 11.35 4.98 4.72
N LEU A 194 10.87 4.13 5.62
CA LEU A 194 11.72 3.57 6.68
C LEU A 194 12.46 2.36 6.12
N THR A 195 13.78 2.38 6.25
CA THR A 195 14.59 1.18 6.09
C THR A 195 14.54 0.38 7.39
N GLU A 196 14.18 -0.91 7.28
CA GLU A 196 14.46 -1.86 8.36
C GLU A 196 15.95 -2.23 8.27
N GLU A 197 16.81 -1.26 8.58
CA GLU A 197 18.21 -1.48 8.89
C GLU A 197 18.32 -1.69 10.40
N ARG A 198 18.14 -2.96 10.80
CA ARG A 198 18.73 -3.55 12.00
C ARG A 198 19.31 -4.89 11.61
#